data_AF-A0A4Q6GJS9-F1
#
_entry.id   AF-A0A4Q6GJS9-F1
#
_cell.length_a   1.000
_cell.length_b   1.000
_cell.length_c   1.000
_cell.angle_alpha   90.00
_cell.angle_beta   90.00
_cell.angle_gamma   90.00
#
_symmetry.space_group_name_H-M   'P 1'
#
loop_
_entity.id
_entity.type
_entity.pdbx_description
1 polymer ?
#
loop_
_entity_poly.entity_id
_entity_poly.type
_entity_poly.pdbx_seq_one_letter_code
_entity_poly.pdbx_strand_id
1 'polypeptide(L)'
;NEMNGMGYIVEMDAYDKTRAIKKRTALGRYAHESAVFGKPVVGQPLAVYMGDDSRNEYIYKFVSTAVWAAADATATDRIAMGDKYLDSGKLYVAKFNADGSGQWIELSIANPAIAAYAAYKFADQADVLVNARLAGDAVGATRMDRPEWCSVHPGTGEIYFTLTNNSNRRVEPSGSSQSAPDAANPRVYTDMKGTTAQAGNPNGHVIRVKEGTLGATSSGFSWDVYLFGAESGAAAASVNLSGLTADQDFSSPDGLAFSASTGICWIQTDDGAYTDVTNNMMLAGVPGRVGDGKKVTLNHPRANGTTLSVDTYVGAAATADTLKRFLVGPVGSEITGIAETPDGKALFVNIQHPGEGTAAANVGDPAKYASLWPSNAGYGAGKRPRSATIVITKNDGGRIGT
;
A
#
# COMPACT_ATOMS: atom_id res chain seq x y z
N ASN A 1 -22.17 4.24 -19.15
CA ASN A 1 -21.03 5.13 -18.81
C ASN A 1 -20.88 5.44 -17.33
N GLU A 2 -21.88 5.22 -16.45
CA GLU A 2 -21.77 5.57 -15.02
C GLU A 2 -20.53 4.96 -14.32
N MET A 3 -20.19 3.70 -14.62
CA MET A 3 -18.97 3.07 -14.09
C MET A 3 -17.68 3.81 -14.46
N ASN A 4 -17.64 4.45 -15.62
CA ASN A 4 -16.51 5.26 -16.07
C ASN A 4 -16.47 6.62 -15.36
N GLY A 5 -17.50 6.97 -14.59
CA GLY A 5 -17.50 8.13 -13.71
C GLY A 5 -16.82 7.86 -12.36
N MET A 6 -16.52 6.62 -11.98
CA MET A 6 -15.97 6.26 -10.66
C MET A 6 -14.55 5.69 -10.76
N GLY A 7 -13.84 5.62 -9.62
CA GLY A 7 -12.48 5.08 -9.54
C GLY A 7 -11.38 6.12 -9.80
N TYR A 8 -11.56 7.35 -9.34
CA TYR A 8 -10.60 8.44 -9.51
C TYR A 8 -10.19 9.00 -8.15
N ILE A 9 -8.98 9.55 -8.07
CA ILE A 9 -8.63 10.49 -7.00
C ILE A 9 -9.55 11.71 -7.07
N VAL A 10 -10.13 12.06 -5.92
CA VAL A 10 -11.02 13.22 -5.75
C VAL A 10 -10.36 14.22 -4.83
N GLU A 11 -10.20 15.44 -5.32
CA GLU A 11 -9.72 16.56 -4.50
C GLU A 11 -10.88 17.35 -3.91
N MET A 12 -10.73 17.75 -2.65
CA MET A 12 -11.66 18.62 -1.94
C MET A 12 -10.90 19.73 -1.20
N ASP A 13 -11.50 20.92 -1.11
CA ASP A 13 -11.00 21.95 -0.20
C ASP A 13 -11.66 21.79 1.18
N ALA A 14 -10.90 21.31 2.16
CA ALA A 14 -11.38 21.13 3.52
C ALA A 14 -11.68 22.45 4.27
N TYR A 15 -11.19 23.59 3.76
CA TYR A 15 -11.37 24.91 4.37
C TYR A 15 -12.52 25.71 3.73
N ASP A 16 -12.92 25.37 2.50
CA ASP A 16 -14.02 26.01 1.81
C ASP A 16 -15.00 24.99 1.23
N LYS A 17 -16.03 24.70 2.02
CA LYS A 17 -17.13 23.78 1.66
C LYS A 17 -18.01 24.26 0.50
N THR A 18 -17.82 25.48 0.00
CA THR A 18 -18.57 25.98 -1.17
C THR A 18 -17.92 25.59 -2.48
N ARG A 19 -16.65 25.16 -2.45
CA ARG A 19 -15.92 24.66 -3.62
C ARG A 19 -16.44 23.29 -4.01
N ALA A 20 -16.64 23.08 -5.31
CA ALA A 20 -16.96 21.76 -5.83
C ALA A 20 -15.74 20.83 -5.69
N ILE A 21 -15.98 19.59 -5.26
CA ILE A 21 -14.97 18.51 -5.33
C ILE A 21 -14.65 18.20 -6.79
N LYS A 22 -13.42 17.78 -7.07
CA LYS A 22 -12.95 17.55 -8.45
C LYS A 22 -12.28 16.19 -8.61
N LYS A 23 -12.72 15.42 -9.60
CA LYS A 23 -12.07 14.18 -10.02
C LYS A 23 -10.83 14.52 -10.84
N ARG A 24 -9.65 14.07 -10.41
CA ARG A 24 -8.38 14.33 -11.09
C ARG A 24 -8.08 13.23 -12.09
N THR A 25 -8.70 13.31 -13.26
CA THR A 25 -8.67 12.23 -14.28
C THR A 25 -7.28 11.95 -14.84
N ALA A 26 -6.36 12.91 -14.79
CA ALA A 26 -4.98 12.74 -15.23
C ALA A 26 -4.20 11.71 -14.40
N LEU A 27 -4.66 11.42 -13.18
CA LEU A 27 -4.10 10.39 -12.30
C LEU A 27 -4.61 8.97 -12.64
N GLY A 28 -5.45 8.83 -13.67
CA GLY A 28 -5.95 7.53 -14.14
C GLY A 28 -7.13 6.99 -13.34
N ARG A 29 -7.76 5.94 -13.88
CA ARG A 29 -8.94 5.29 -13.30
C ARG A 29 -8.66 3.83 -12.95
N TYR A 30 -8.79 3.51 -11.67
CA TYR A 30 -8.64 2.16 -11.11
C TYR A 30 -9.09 2.13 -9.63
N ALA A 31 -8.83 1.05 -8.90
CA ALA A 31 -9.14 0.96 -7.48
C ALA A 31 -8.03 1.64 -6.66
N HIS A 32 -7.99 2.97 -6.72
CA HIS A 32 -7.03 3.78 -5.97
C HIS A 32 -7.19 3.54 -4.47
N GLU A 33 -6.11 3.14 -3.81
CA GLU A 33 -6.06 3.03 -2.35
C GLU A 33 -5.69 4.36 -1.68
N SER A 34 -4.54 4.91 -2.09
CA SER A 34 -4.02 6.18 -1.59
C SER A 34 -3.32 6.98 -2.71
N ALA A 35 -3.15 8.29 -2.49
CA ALA A 35 -2.39 9.17 -3.36
C ALA A 35 -1.39 9.95 -2.51
N VAL A 36 -0.10 9.60 -2.61
CA VAL A 36 0.95 10.23 -1.81
C VAL A 36 1.89 11.04 -2.65
N PHE A 37 2.04 12.31 -2.29
CA PHE A 37 2.99 13.20 -2.92
C PHE A 37 4.43 12.80 -2.59
N GLY A 38 5.27 12.80 -3.63
CA GLY A 38 6.71 12.85 -3.45
C GLY A 38 7.16 14.13 -2.74
N LYS A 39 8.39 14.14 -2.25
CA LYS A 39 8.99 15.34 -1.65
C LYS A 39 9.00 16.48 -2.68
N PRO A 40 8.30 17.60 -2.43
CA PRO A 40 8.30 18.71 -3.37
C PRO A 40 9.69 19.38 -3.41
N VAL A 41 10.19 19.62 -4.61
CA VAL A 41 11.47 20.31 -4.85
C VAL A 41 11.21 21.51 -5.75
N VAL A 42 11.59 22.70 -5.30
CA VAL A 42 11.36 23.94 -6.06
C VAL A 42 12.01 23.85 -7.44
N GLY A 43 11.24 24.19 -8.48
CA GLY A 43 11.68 24.11 -9.87
C GLY A 43 11.61 22.71 -10.49
N GLN A 44 11.12 21.70 -9.76
CA GLN A 44 10.89 20.34 -10.26
C GLN A 44 9.40 20.00 -10.30
N PRO A 45 8.95 19.10 -11.19
CA PRO A 45 7.60 18.54 -11.15
C PRO A 45 7.25 17.89 -9.81
N LEU A 46 5.96 17.87 -9.47
CA LEU A 46 5.42 17.05 -8.39
C LEU A 46 5.22 15.61 -8.89
N ALA A 47 5.49 14.65 -8.01
CA ALA A 47 5.10 13.26 -8.21
C ALA A 47 3.97 12.88 -7.25
N VAL A 48 3.05 12.04 -7.71
CA VAL A 48 2.02 11.39 -6.88
C VAL A 48 2.11 9.88 -7.10
N TYR A 49 2.34 9.12 -6.04
CA TYR A 49 2.42 7.66 -6.05
C TYR A 49 1.09 7.06 -5.63
N MET A 50 0.67 5.99 -6.32
CA MET A 50 -0.66 5.40 -6.16
C MET A 50 -0.61 3.89 -6.33
N GLY A 51 -1.25 3.15 -5.42
CA GLY A 51 -1.52 1.72 -5.55
C GLY A 51 -2.89 1.47 -6.17
N ASP A 52 -3.03 0.36 -6.91
CA ASP A 52 -4.30 -0.17 -7.37
C ASP A 52 -4.64 -1.45 -6.61
N ASP A 53 -5.47 -1.34 -5.58
CA ASP A 53 -5.76 -2.47 -4.68
C ASP A 53 -6.67 -3.49 -5.36
N SER A 54 -6.02 -4.41 -6.05
CA SER A 54 -6.62 -5.57 -6.67
C SER A 54 -5.51 -6.57 -6.95
N ARG A 55 -5.83 -7.87 -6.81
CA ARG A 55 -4.84 -8.93 -7.08
C ARG A 55 -4.37 -8.82 -8.52
N ASN A 56 -3.04 -8.80 -8.69
CA ASN A 56 -2.35 -8.74 -9.97
C ASN A 56 -2.50 -7.42 -10.74
N GLU A 57 -2.94 -6.34 -10.09
CA GLU A 57 -2.89 -4.99 -10.67
C GLU A 57 -1.60 -4.27 -10.26
N TYR A 58 -1.52 -2.95 -10.42
CA TYR A 58 -0.24 -2.27 -10.58
C TYR A 58 0.02 -1.14 -9.58
N ILE A 59 1.28 -0.73 -9.51
CA ILE A 59 1.72 0.51 -8.87
C ILE A 59 1.88 1.59 -9.93
N TYR A 60 1.39 2.79 -9.65
CA TYR A 60 1.39 3.94 -10.55
C TYR A 60 2.13 5.14 -9.96
N LYS A 61 2.57 6.02 -10.86
CA LYS A 61 3.17 7.33 -10.55
C LYS A 61 2.61 8.35 -11.53
N PHE A 62 2.08 9.46 -11.02
CA PHE A 62 1.77 10.64 -11.83
C PHE A 62 2.86 11.70 -11.64
N VAL A 63 3.23 12.40 -12.71
CA VAL A 63 4.21 13.51 -12.68
C VAL A 63 3.60 14.74 -13.33
N SER A 64 3.52 15.85 -12.61
CA SER A 64 2.91 17.09 -13.12
C SER A 64 3.70 17.71 -14.28
N THR A 65 3.03 18.42 -15.17
CA THR A 65 3.71 19.25 -16.19
C THR A 65 4.27 20.53 -15.56
N ALA A 66 3.52 21.14 -14.64
CA ALA A 66 3.98 22.32 -13.89
C ALA A 66 5.09 21.94 -12.91
N VAL A 67 6.05 22.86 -12.73
CA VAL A 67 7.11 22.74 -11.71
C VAL A 67 6.70 23.42 -10.42
N TRP A 68 7.05 22.81 -9.28
CA TRP A 68 6.72 23.27 -7.95
C TRP A 68 7.33 24.64 -7.66
N ALA A 69 6.50 25.58 -7.18
CA ALA A 69 6.93 26.89 -6.72
C ALA A 69 6.78 26.99 -5.20
N ALA A 70 7.80 27.52 -4.51
CA ALA A 70 7.78 27.66 -3.05
C ALA A 70 6.59 28.48 -2.54
N ALA A 71 6.16 29.49 -3.29
CA ALA A 71 5.03 30.34 -2.95
C ALA A 71 3.69 29.59 -2.89
N ASP A 72 3.59 28.45 -3.57
CA ASP A 72 2.35 27.66 -3.63
C ASP A 72 2.11 26.84 -2.36
N ALA A 73 3.13 26.68 -1.50
CA ALA A 73 3.00 25.99 -0.22
C ALA A 73 1.97 26.65 0.73
N THR A 74 1.71 27.94 0.54
CA THR A 74 0.77 28.72 1.36
C THR A 74 -0.34 29.36 0.52
N ALA A 75 -0.57 28.87 -0.70
CA ALA A 75 -1.65 29.36 -1.54
C ALA A 75 -3.02 29.16 -0.88
N THR A 76 -3.88 30.18 -0.96
CA THR A 76 -5.21 30.16 -0.33
C THR A 76 -6.27 29.49 -1.18
N ASP A 77 -6.13 29.50 -2.51
CA ASP A 77 -6.99 28.75 -3.43
C ASP A 77 -6.39 27.37 -3.72
N ARG A 78 -6.79 26.38 -2.92
CA ARG A 78 -6.24 25.02 -2.98
C ARG A 78 -6.67 24.27 -4.23
N ILE A 79 -7.92 24.48 -4.68
CA ILE A 79 -8.42 23.88 -5.91
C ILE A 79 -7.64 24.39 -7.13
N ALA A 80 -7.29 25.68 -7.18
CA ALA A 80 -6.43 26.20 -8.23
C ALA A 80 -5.02 25.59 -8.21
N MET A 81 -4.49 25.20 -7.04
CA MET A 81 -3.24 24.44 -6.96
C MET A 81 -3.39 23.04 -7.54
N GLY A 82 -4.49 22.35 -7.20
CA GLY A 82 -4.84 21.09 -7.83
C GLY A 82 -4.97 21.21 -9.35
N ASP A 83 -5.61 22.27 -9.87
CA ASP A 83 -5.71 22.52 -11.32
C ASP A 83 -4.34 22.70 -11.97
N LYS A 84 -3.45 23.46 -11.31
CA LYS A 84 -2.08 23.70 -11.78
C LYS A 84 -1.25 22.42 -11.85
N TYR A 85 -1.35 21.55 -10.85
CA TYR A 85 -0.43 20.42 -10.69
C TYR A 85 -1.01 19.05 -11.06
N LEU A 86 -2.33 18.86 -10.97
CA LEU A 86 -2.97 17.53 -11.06
C LEU A 86 -3.85 17.35 -12.30
N ASP A 87 -4.15 18.40 -13.07
CA ASP A 87 -4.91 18.27 -14.32
C ASP A 87 -4.01 18.05 -15.56
N SER A 88 -2.72 18.37 -15.45
CA SER A 88 -1.77 18.26 -16.56
C SER A 88 -0.47 17.60 -16.09
N GLY A 89 -0.11 16.49 -16.74
CA GLY A 89 1.05 15.69 -16.40
C GLY A 89 1.08 14.39 -17.18
N LYS A 90 1.87 13.45 -16.67
CA LYS A 90 2.09 12.13 -17.25
C LYS A 90 1.83 11.05 -16.22
N LEU A 91 1.04 10.05 -16.60
CA LEU A 91 0.81 8.86 -15.79
C LEU A 91 1.80 7.76 -16.21
N TYR A 92 2.38 7.09 -15.23
CA TYR A 92 3.32 6.00 -15.37
C TYR A 92 2.86 4.80 -14.56
N VAL A 93 3.29 3.61 -15.00
CA VAL A 93 3.10 2.35 -14.29
C VAL A 93 4.46 1.68 -14.03
N ALA A 94 4.58 0.98 -12.91
CA ALA A 94 5.82 0.35 -12.49
C ALA A 94 6.07 -0.99 -13.22
N LYS A 95 7.33 -1.22 -13.58
CA LYS A 95 7.88 -2.53 -13.95
C LYS A 95 9.09 -2.83 -13.08
N PHE A 96 9.01 -3.93 -12.33
CA PHE A 96 10.08 -4.43 -11.47
C PHE A 96 10.86 -5.53 -12.21
N ASN A 97 12.17 -5.34 -12.35
CA ASN A 97 13.07 -6.31 -12.97
C ASN A 97 13.66 -7.24 -11.91
N ALA A 98 14.00 -8.47 -12.31
CA ALA A 98 14.51 -9.51 -11.41
C ALA A 98 15.91 -9.22 -10.82
N ASP A 99 16.59 -8.17 -11.25
CA ASP A 99 17.92 -7.76 -10.79
C ASP A 99 17.89 -6.68 -9.70
N GLY A 100 16.70 -6.31 -9.20
CA GLY A 100 16.52 -5.26 -8.20
C GLY A 100 16.45 -3.86 -8.81
N SER A 101 16.49 -3.73 -10.14
CA SER A 101 16.15 -2.50 -10.87
C SER A 101 14.67 -2.48 -11.24
N GLY A 102 14.17 -1.31 -11.62
CA GLY A 102 12.83 -1.15 -12.18
C GLY A 102 12.69 0.14 -12.97
N GLN A 103 11.51 0.29 -13.57
CA GLN A 103 11.22 1.34 -14.54
C GLN A 103 9.82 1.89 -14.32
N TRP A 104 9.67 3.20 -14.52
CA TRP A 104 8.38 3.86 -14.70
C TRP A 104 8.09 3.97 -16.20
N ILE A 105 7.07 3.28 -16.67
CA ILE A 105 6.68 3.26 -18.09
C ILE A 105 5.51 4.23 -18.31
N GLU A 106 5.70 5.21 -19.19
CA GLU A 106 4.66 6.21 -19.49
C GLU A 106 3.45 5.56 -20.19
N LEU A 107 2.26 5.82 -19.64
CA LEU A 107 0.97 5.45 -20.22
C LEU A 107 0.50 6.53 -21.18
N SER A 108 1.15 6.59 -22.34
CA SER A 108 0.82 7.52 -23.43
C SER A 108 0.16 6.80 -24.59
N ILE A 109 -0.82 7.41 -25.23
CA ILE A 109 -1.39 6.92 -26.50
C ILE A 109 -0.32 6.82 -27.61
N ALA A 110 0.77 7.58 -27.51
CA ALA A 110 1.91 7.52 -28.43
C ALA A 110 2.88 6.36 -28.11
N ASN A 111 2.71 5.66 -26.98
CA ASN A 111 3.51 4.49 -26.66
C ASN A 111 3.17 3.36 -27.66
N PRO A 112 4.15 2.81 -28.42
CA PRO A 112 3.88 1.81 -29.44
C PRO A 112 3.15 0.57 -28.92
N ALA A 113 3.43 0.15 -27.67
CA ALA A 113 2.80 -1.03 -27.08
C ALA A 113 1.31 -0.79 -26.79
N ILE A 114 0.94 0.43 -26.36
CA ILE A 114 -0.45 0.85 -26.14
C ILE A 114 -1.15 1.05 -27.49
N ALA A 115 -0.53 1.77 -28.41
CA ALA A 115 -1.10 2.07 -29.73
C ALA A 115 -1.39 0.80 -30.57
N ALA A 116 -0.56 -0.24 -30.42
CA ALA A 116 -0.69 -1.50 -31.13
C ALA A 116 -1.32 -2.62 -30.28
N TYR A 117 -1.91 -2.31 -29.12
CA TYR A 117 -2.41 -3.34 -28.20
C TYR A 117 -3.60 -4.10 -28.81
N ALA A 118 -3.44 -5.41 -28.98
CA ALA A 118 -4.42 -6.23 -29.70
C ALA A 118 -5.72 -6.45 -28.90
N ALA A 119 -5.66 -6.48 -27.56
CA ALA A 119 -6.83 -6.77 -26.74
C ALA A 119 -7.74 -5.55 -26.52
N TYR A 120 -7.22 -4.33 -26.73
CA TYR A 120 -8.00 -3.10 -26.61
C TYR A 120 -7.43 -1.99 -27.50
N LYS A 121 -8.27 -1.41 -28.35
CA LYS A 121 -7.88 -0.29 -29.23
C LYS A 121 -8.24 1.04 -28.57
N PHE A 122 -7.23 1.71 -28.01
CA PHE A 122 -7.40 3.03 -27.41
C PHE A 122 -7.67 4.09 -28.48
N ALA A 123 -8.68 4.93 -28.26
CA ALA A 123 -9.07 6.00 -29.18
C ALA A 123 -8.17 7.25 -29.05
N ASP A 124 -7.84 7.62 -27.81
CA ASP A 124 -7.07 8.80 -27.46
C ASP A 124 -6.46 8.68 -26.05
N GLN A 125 -5.84 9.74 -25.55
CA GLN A 125 -5.23 9.75 -24.22
C GLN A 125 -6.26 9.68 -23.07
N ALA A 126 -7.48 10.18 -23.26
CA ALA A 126 -8.51 10.08 -22.23
C ALA A 126 -8.96 8.61 -22.05
N ASP A 127 -9.07 7.88 -23.17
CA ASP A 127 -9.35 6.45 -23.17
C ASP A 127 -8.25 5.66 -22.44
N VAL A 128 -6.97 6.00 -22.66
CA VAL A 128 -5.83 5.42 -21.92
C VAL A 128 -5.98 5.63 -20.40
N LEU A 129 -6.37 6.83 -19.96
CA LEU A 129 -6.52 7.14 -18.53
C LEU A 129 -7.75 6.46 -17.89
N VAL A 130 -8.87 6.36 -18.62
CA VAL A 130 -10.09 5.67 -18.17
C VAL A 130 -9.87 4.16 -18.07
N ASN A 131 -9.03 3.61 -18.97
CA ASN A 131 -8.70 2.20 -19.08
C ASN A 131 -7.23 1.93 -18.72
N ALA A 132 -6.72 2.61 -17.69
CA ALA A 132 -5.31 2.59 -17.31
C ALA A 132 -4.78 1.18 -17.01
N ARG A 133 -5.61 0.28 -16.45
CA ARG A 133 -5.24 -1.14 -16.26
C ARG A 133 -4.91 -1.85 -17.58
N LEU A 134 -5.72 -1.64 -18.62
CA LEU A 134 -5.47 -2.21 -19.96
C LEU A 134 -4.21 -1.62 -20.58
N ALA A 135 -3.93 -0.33 -20.35
CA ALA A 135 -2.70 0.29 -20.79
C ALA A 135 -1.47 -0.26 -20.03
N GLY A 136 -1.62 -0.59 -18.74
CA GLY A 136 -0.64 -1.29 -17.92
C GLY A 136 -0.33 -2.70 -18.44
N ASP A 137 -1.36 -3.48 -18.79
CA ASP A 137 -1.21 -4.77 -19.46
C ASP A 137 -0.47 -4.61 -20.80
N ALA A 138 -0.81 -3.60 -21.61
CA ALA A 138 -0.20 -3.35 -22.91
C ALA A 138 1.31 -3.11 -22.83
N VAL A 139 1.77 -2.38 -21.81
CA VAL A 139 3.21 -2.11 -21.61
C VAL A 139 3.93 -3.20 -20.80
N GLY A 140 3.22 -4.24 -20.37
CA GLY A 140 3.78 -5.33 -19.58
C GLY A 140 4.27 -4.88 -18.20
N ALA A 141 3.46 -4.07 -17.52
CA ALA A 141 3.66 -3.70 -16.12
C ALA A 141 3.69 -4.94 -15.20
N THR A 142 4.38 -4.83 -14.07
CA THR A 142 4.48 -5.96 -13.13
C THR A 142 3.18 -6.10 -12.33
N ARG A 143 2.57 -7.28 -12.40
CA ARG A 143 1.36 -7.64 -11.65
C ARG A 143 1.70 -7.86 -10.18
N MET A 144 1.16 -7.02 -9.31
CA MET A 144 1.54 -6.94 -7.90
C MET A 144 0.56 -7.67 -6.97
N ASP A 145 1.05 -8.05 -5.79
CA ASP A 145 0.24 -8.61 -4.71
C ASP A 145 -0.54 -7.53 -3.95
N ARG A 146 -1.62 -7.01 -4.57
CA ARG A 146 -2.54 -6.00 -4.01
C ARG A 146 -1.84 -4.76 -3.42
N PRO A 147 -1.37 -3.83 -4.27
CA PRO A 147 -0.87 -2.54 -3.83
C PRO A 147 -1.92 -1.74 -3.07
N GLU A 148 -1.71 -1.59 -1.76
CA GLU A 148 -2.55 -0.77 -0.91
C GLU A 148 -1.90 0.61 -0.69
N TRP A 149 -1.62 0.99 0.56
CA TRP A 149 -1.07 2.31 0.87
C TRP A 149 0.36 2.45 0.37
N CYS A 150 0.72 3.69 0.10
CA CYS A 150 2.11 4.07 -0.08
C CYS A 150 2.47 5.23 0.82
N SER A 151 3.77 5.40 1.09
CA SER A 151 4.27 6.57 1.81
C SER A 151 5.70 6.89 1.39
N VAL A 152 6.06 8.16 1.44
CA VAL A 152 7.39 8.65 1.06
C VAL A 152 8.18 9.03 2.32
N HIS A 153 9.38 8.48 2.46
CA HIS A 153 10.25 8.80 3.58
C HIS A 153 10.66 10.29 3.53
N PRO A 154 10.43 11.10 4.59
CA PRO A 154 10.58 12.56 4.54
C PRO A 154 12.03 13.04 4.33
N GLY A 155 13.00 12.28 4.87
CA GLY A 155 14.43 12.50 4.67
C GLY A 155 14.93 12.11 3.28
N THR A 156 14.88 10.81 2.96
CA THR A 156 15.51 10.20 1.77
C THR A 156 14.68 10.32 0.48
N GLY A 157 13.36 10.43 0.58
CA GLY A 157 12.45 10.37 -0.58
C GLY A 157 12.19 8.95 -1.11
N GLU A 158 12.70 7.91 -0.44
CA GLU A 158 12.37 6.51 -0.79
C GLU A 158 10.87 6.26 -0.57
N ILE A 159 10.24 5.54 -1.48
CA ILE A 159 8.80 5.26 -1.48
C ILE A 159 8.57 3.83 -1.03
N TYR A 160 7.64 3.65 -0.12
CA TYR A 160 7.24 2.35 0.38
C TYR A 160 5.81 2.08 -0.05
N PHE A 161 5.49 0.84 -0.42
CA PHE A 161 4.15 0.37 -0.73
C PHE A 161 3.87 -0.90 0.05
N THR A 162 2.68 -1.00 0.62
CA THR A 162 2.17 -2.26 1.15
C THR A 162 1.58 -3.10 0.03
N LEU A 163 1.87 -4.40 0.09
CA LEU A 163 1.43 -5.44 -0.83
C LEU A 163 0.76 -6.51 0.02
N THR A 164 -0.53 -6.30 0.29
CA THR A 164 -1.20 -6.86 1.48
C THR A 164 -1.34 -8.37 1.44
N ASN A 165 -1.66 -8.95 0.29
CA ASN A 165 -1.73 -10.39 0.08
C ASN A 165 -2.12 -10.69 -1.36
N ASN A 166 -1.94 -11.95 -1.78
CA ASN A 166 -2.45 -12.42 -3.05
C ASN A 166 -2.73 -13.91 -3.05
N SER A 167 -4.01 -14.24 -2.85
CA SER A 167 -4.49 -15.62 -2.95
C SER A 167 -4.52 -16.17 -4.38
N ASN A 168 -4.11 -15.41 -5.40
CA ASN A 168 -3.99 -15.86 -6.78
C ASN A 168 -2.55 -16.11 -7.23
N ARG A 169 -1.55 -15.91 -6.36
CA ARG A 169 -0.16 -16.27 -6.64
C ARG A 169 -0.01 -17.79 -6.59
N ARG A 170 0.46 -18.43 -7.66
CA ARG A 170 0.53 -19.90 -7.81
C ARG A 170 1.82 -20.31 -8.49
N VAL A 171 2.44 -21.41 -8.04
CA VAL A 171 3.65 -21.94 -8.70
C VAL A 171 3.37 -22.33 -10.15
N GLU A 172 2.18 -22.90 -10.40
CA GLU A 172 1.71 -23.33 -11.71
C GLU A 172 0.33 -22.69 -11.97
N PRO A 173 0.29 -21.45 -12.49
CA PRO A 173 -0.97 -20.77 -12.81
C PRO A 173 -1.78 -21.53 -13.85
N SER A 174 -3.07 -21.73 -13.59
CA SER A 174 -3.98 -22.47 -14.48
C SER A 174 -5.09 -21.59 -15.11
N GLY A 175 -5.13 -20.30 -14.78
CA GLY A 175 -6.12 -19.35 -15.31
C GLY A 175 -5.60 -17.92 -15.36
N SER A 176 -6.31 -17.05 -16.09
CA SER A 176 -5.91 -15.65 -16.33
C SER A 176 -5.86 -14.79 -15.07
N SER A 177 -6.60 -15.17 -14.02
CA SER A 177 -6.59 -14.50 -12.73
C SER A 177 -5.42 -14.89 -11.84
N GLN A 178 -4.64 -15.92 -12.21
CA GLN A 178 -3.50 -16.42 -11.44
C GLN A 178 -2.19 -15.93 -12.04
N SER A 179 -1.15 -15.83 -11.22
CA SER A 179 0.18 -15.40 -11.66
C SER A 179 1.26 -16.22 -10.95
N ALA A 180 2.38 -16.46 -11.65
CA ALA A 180 3.55 -17.12 -11.06
C ALA A 180 4.26 -16.18 -10.08
N PRO A 181 5.01 -16.70 -9.08
CA PRO A 181 5.90 -15.86 -8.29
C PRO A 181 6.98 -15.25 -9.18
N ASP A 182 7.30 -13.99 -8.89
CA ASP A 182 8.35 -13.21 -9.54
C ASP A 182 9.19 -12.51 -8.47
N ALA A 183 10.22 -11.77 -8.85
CA ALA A 183 11.15 -11.20 -7.89
C ALA A 183 10.48 -10.22 -6.92
N ALA A 184 9.52 -9.43 -7.39
CA ALA A 184 8.80 -8.46 -6.57
C ALA A 184 7.70 -9.12 -5.73
N ASN A 185 7.16 -10.27 -6.17
CA ASN A 185 6.10 -11.02 -5.50
C ASN A 185 6.50 -12.50 -5.33
N PRO A 186 7.48 -12.80 -4.44
CA PRO A 186 8.26 -14.03 -4.56
C PRO A 186 7.66 -15.26 -3.86
N ARG A 187 6.61 -15.09 -3.04
CA ARG A 187 6.12 -16.16 -2.15
C ARG A 187 4.88 -16.85 -2.68
N VAL A 188 4.88 -18.18 -2.60
CA VAL A 188 3.71 -19.05 -2.75
C VAL A 188 3.80 -20.14 -1.70
N TYR A 189 2.82 -20.19 -0.79
CA TYR A 189 2.75 -21.18 0.27
C TYR A 189 1.30 -21.38 0.70
N THR A 190 1.09 -22.33 1.62
CA THR A 190 -0.18 -22.54 2.29
C THR A 190 0.01 -22.20 3.77
N ASP A 191 -0.78 -21.26 4.25
CA ASP A 191 -0.90 -20.91 5.66
C ASP A 191 -2.20 -21.48 6.24
N MET A 192 -2.23 -21.83 7.52
CA MET A 192 -3.39 -22.47 8.15
C MET A 192 -4.01 -21.55 9.18
N LYS A 193 -5.18 -21.00 8.87
CA LYS A 193 -6.01 -20.26 9.83
C LYS A 193 -6.95 -21.22 10.54
N GLY A 194 -6.60 -21.62 11.76
CA GLY A 194 -7.24 -22.74 12.45
C GLY A 194 -7.21 -24.00 11.59
N THR A 195 -8.35 -24.39 11.03
CA THR A 195 -8.48 -25.54 10.12
C THR A 195 -8.63 -25.17 8.64
N THR A 196 -8.61 -23.88 8.31
CA THR A 196 -8.84 -23.39 6.93
C THR A 196 -7.51 -23.06 6.25
N ALA A 197 -7.24 -23.73 5.12
CA ALA A 197 -6.05 -23.48 4.31
C ALA A 197 -6.17 -22.18 3.49
N GLN A 198 -5.15 -21.32 3.59
CA GLN A 198 -4.99 -20.08 2.84
C GLN A 198 -3.83 -20.24 1.84
N ALA A 199 -4.13 -20.32 0.55
CA ALA A 199 -3.14 -20.58 -0.49
C ALA A 199 -2.69 -19.31 -1.23
N GLY A 200 -1.40 -19.20 -1.57
CA GLY A 200 -0.81 -18.09 -2.32
C GLY A 200 0.19 -17.31 -1.48
N ASN A 201 0.05 -15.99 -1.42
CA ASN A 201 0.77 -15.13 -0.48
C ASN A 201 -0.23 -14.54 0.53
N PRO A 202 -0.60 -15.27 1.60
CA PRO A 202 -1.62 -14.81 2.55
C PRO A 202 -1.19 -13.64 3.44
N ASN A 203 0.12 -13.46 3.71
CA ASN A 203 0.55 -12.50 4.74
C ASN A 203 1.19 -11.21 4.20
N GLY A 204 1.40 -11.10 2.88
CA GLY A 204 1.85 -9.85 2.26
C GLY A 204 3.25 -9.38 2.62
N HIS A 205 3.62 -8.20 2.13
CA HIS A 205 4.94 -7.60 2.30
C HIS A 205 4.91 -6.10 2.03
N VAL A 206 6.01 -5.40 2.35
CA VAL A 206 6.21 -3.98 2.10
C VAL A 206 7.37 -3.83 1.13
N ILE A 207 7.09 -3.39 -0.10
CA ILE A 207 8.12 -3.12 -1.11
C ILE A 207 8.61 -1.67 -0.97
N ARG A 208 9.91 -1.47 -1.21
CA ARG A 208 10.57 -0.17 -1.09
C ARG A 208 11.29 0.17 -2.38
N VAL A 209 11.13 1.41 -2.82
CA VAL A 209 11.57 1.95 -4.10
C VAL A 209 12.43 3.18 -3.86
N LYS A 210 13.57 3.24 -4.54
CA LYS A 210 14.48 4.38 -4.56
C LYS A 210 14.69 4.85 -5.98
N GLU A 211 14.23 6.06 -6.25
CA GLU A 211 14.43 6.70 -7.54
C GLU A 211 15.84 7.28 -7.69
N GLY A 212 16.25 7.53 -8.94
CA GLY A 212 17.51 8.19 -9.24
C GLY A 212 17.52 9.67 -8.84
N THR A 213 18.64 10.34 -9.09
CA THR A 213 18.87 11.75 -8.73
C THR A 213 17.94 12.75 -9.44
N LEU A 214 17.26 12.33 -10.50
CA LEU A 214 16.24 13.12 -11.20
C LEU A 214 14.90 13.20 -10.43
N GLY A 215 14.79 12.52 -9.28
CA GLY A 215 13.62 12.55 -8.40
C GLY A 215 12.33 12.21 -9.16
N ALA A 216 11.34 13.10 -9.03
CA ALA A 216 10.02 12.95 -9.66
C ALA A 216 10.07 12.65 -11.17
N THR A 217 11.13 13.02 -11.90
CA THR A 217 11.26 12.75 -13.35
C THR A 217 12.10 11.52 -13.69
N SER A 218 12.61 10.80 -12.69
CA SER A 218 13.36 9.56 -12.91
C SER A 218 12.49 8.52 -13.60
N SER A 219 12.99 7.96 -14.70
CA SER A 219 12.35 6.84 -15.42
C SER A 219 12.77 5.46 -14.88
N GLY A 220 13.82 5.41 -14.06
CA GLY A 220 14.32 4.20 -13.43
C GLY A 220 14.36 4.30 -11.90
N PHE A 221 14.38 3.16 -11.25
CA PHE A 221 14.53 3.03 -9.80
C PHE A 221 15.24 1.73 -9.43
N SER A 222 15.75 1.67 -8.21
CA SER A 222 16.15 0.41 -7.55
C SER A 222 15.13 0.06 -6.48
N TRP A 223 14.96 -1.22 -6.16
CA TRP A 223 13.99 -1.67 -5.18
C TRP A 223 14.50 -2.86 -4.35
N ASP A 224 13.90 -3.03 -3.17
CA ASP A 224 13.95 -4.24 -2.36
C ASP A 224 12.63 -4.40 -1.58
N VAL A 225 12.46 -5.53 -0.89
CA VAL A 225 11.32 -5.76 0.01
C VAL A 225 11.76 -5.45 1.43
N TYR A 226 11.30 -4.32 1.98
CA TYR A 226 11.64 -3.87 3.32
C TYR A 226 11.25 -4.90 4.39
N LEU A 227 10.01 -5.39 4.35
CA LEU A 227 9.50 -6.39 5.29
C LEU A 227 8.58 -7.39 4.60
N PHE A 228 8.69 -8.66 4.96
CA PHE A 228 7.73 -9.71 4.62
C PHE A 228 6.87 -9.99 5.86
N GLY A 229 5.55 -9.78 5.77
CA GLY A 229 4.62 -10.22 6.81
C GLY A 229 4.61 -11.75 6.88
N ALA A 230 4.66 -12.32 8.07
CA ALA A 230 4.67 -13.75 8.33
C ALA A 230 4.46 -14.00 9.83
N GLU A 231 3.92 -15.16 10.17
CA GLU A 231 4.00 -15.66 11.55
C GLU A 231 5.47 -15.92 11.93
N SER A 232 5.81 -15.68 13.20
CA SER A 232 7.17 -15.91 13.68
C SER A 232 7.66 -17.36 13.55
N GLY A 233 6.75 -18.33 13.67
CA GLY A 233 7.03 -19.76 13.53
C GLY A 233 7.08 -20.27 12.08
N ALA A 234 6.75 -19.43 11.10
CA ALA A 234 6.74 -19.84 9.70
C ALA A 234 8.15 -20.16 9.17
N ALA A 235 8.23 -20.96 8.11
CA ALA A 235 9.49 -21.43 7.56
C ALA A 235 10.45 -20.27 7.22
N ALA A 236 11.57 -20.17 7.95
CA ALA A 236 12.51 -19.04 7.86
C ALA A 236 13.14 -18.87 6.47
N ALA A 237 13.30 -19.96 5.70
CA ALA A 237 13.95 -19.93 4.39
C ALA A 237 13.02 -19.54 3.23
N SER A 238 11.70 -19.56 3.43
CA SER A 238 10.72 -19.41 2.33
C SER A 238 9.53 -18.51 2.64
N VAL A 239 9.20 -18.31 3.93
CA VAL A 239 8.04 -17.53 4.37
C VAL A 239 8.47 -16.35 5.24
N ASN A 240 9.08 -16.60 6.40
CA ASN A 240 9.53 -15.56 7.34
C ASN A 240 10.92 -15.02 6.96
N LEU A 241 11.00 -14.37 5.80
CA LEU A 241 12.26 -13.87 5.24
C LEU A 241 12.83 -12.67 6.00
N SER A 242 11.99 -11.96 6.76
CA SER A 242 12.39 -10.80 7.57
C SER A 242 12.85 -11.17 8.99
N GLY A 243 12.77 -12.44 9.39
CA GLY A 243 13.19 -12.89 10.72
C GLY A 243 12.29 -12.37 11.85
N LEU A 244 10.99 -12.24 11.59
CA LEU A 244 10.01 -11.79 12.58
C LEU A 244 9.96 -12.75 13.76
N THR A 245 9.89 -12.21 14.98
CA THR A 245 9.62 -12.95 16.22
C THR A 245 8.19 -12.66 16.67
N ALA A 246 7.69 -13.39 17.68
CA ALA A 246 6.32 -13.19 18.18
C ALA A 246 6.04 -11.77 18.71
N ASP A 247 7.08 -11.00 19.02
CA ASP A 247 6.96 -9.61 19.47
C ASP A 247 6.55 -8.66 18.34
N GLN A 248 6.82 -9.01 17.08
CA GLN A 248 6.58 -8.15 15.92
C GLN A 248 6.16 -8.90 14.64
N ASP A 249 5.66 -10.13 14.74
CA ASP A 249 5.02 -10.80 13.62
C ASP A 249 3.69 -10.13 13.26
N PHE A 250 3.38 -10.16 11.97
CA PHE A 250 2.19 -9.50 11.41
C PHE A 250 1.84 -10.14 10.07
N SER A 251 0.63 -9.85 9.60
CA SER A 251 0.08 -10.30 8.33
C SER A 251 -0.70 -9.15 7.70
N SER A 252 -0.83 -9.17 6.37
CA SER A 252 -1.60 -8.20 5.58
C SER A 252 -1.32 -6.75 5.96
N PRO A 253 -0.08 -6.27 5.77
CA PRO A 253 0.20 -4.84 5.92
C PRO A 253 -0.63 -4.07 4.89
N ASP A 254 -1.29 -3.03 5.37
CA ASP A 254 -2.17 -2.15 4.60
C ASP A 254 -1.74 -0.70 4.84
N GLY A 255 -2.31 -0.01 5.83
CA GLY A 255 -2.06 1.40 6.08
C GLY A 255 -0.58 1.72 6.30
N LEU A 256 -0.10 2.82 5.72
CA LEU A 256 1.32 3.16 5.75
C LEU A 256 1.54 4.68 5.83
N ALA A 257 2.32 5.14 6.80
CA ALA A 257 2.72 6.55 6.86
C ALA A 257 4.04 6.78 7.57
N PHE A 258 4.83 7.71 7.05
CA PHE A 258 6.01 8.21 7.75
C PHE A 258 5.64 9.35 8.72
N SER A 259 6.10 9.25 9.96
CA SER A 259 6.11 10.38 10.90
C SER A 259 7.06 11.45 10.39
N ALA A 260 6.57 12.69 10.27
CA ALA A 260 7.41 13.83 9.93
C ALA A 260 8.33 14.20 11.10
N SER A 261 7.89 13.93 12.34
CA SER A 261 8.61 14.33 13.55
C SER A 261 9.75 13.38 13.94
N THR A 262 9.64 12.09 13.64
CA THR A 262 10.61 11.05 14.02
C THR A 262 11.19 10.26 12.86
N GLY A 263 10.52 10.24 11.70
CA GLY A 263 10.88 9.37 10.58
C GLY A 263 10.45 7.92 10.74
N ILE A 264 9.74 7.55 11.81
CA ILE A 264 9.18 6.20 11.95
C ILE A 264 8.20 5.91 10.81
N CYS A 265 8.31 4.70 10.26
CA CYS A 265 7.34 4.12 9.35
C CYS A 265 6.25 3.42 10.16
N TRP A 266 5.07 4.02 10.23
CA TRP A 266 3.90 3.41 10.81
C TRP A 266 3.25 2.47 9.80
N ILE A 267 3.09 1.21 10.17
CA ILE A 267 2.49 0.16 9.33
C ILE A 267 1.23 -0.32 10.06
N GLN A 268 0.09 -0.31 9.39
CA GLN A 268 -1.19 -0.78 9.92
C GLN A 268 -1.59 -2.06 9.18
N THR A 269 -2.43 -2.90 9.76
CA THR A 269 -2.85 -4.16 9.12
C THR A 269 -4.36 -4.23 8.93
N ASP A 270 -4.77 -4.74 7.77
CA ASP A 270 -6.11 -5.25 7.48
C ASP A 270 -6.02 -6.73 7.10
N ASP A 271 -6.03 -7.57 8.13
CA ASP A 271 -5.75 -8.97 8.02
C ASP A 271 -6.96 -9.86 8.24
N GLY A 272 -7.09 -10.84 7.35
CA GLY A 272 -8.01 -11.96 7.48
C GLY A 272 -7.32 -13.32 7.64
N ALA A 273 -5.99 -13.42 7.51
CA ALA A 273 -5.27 -14.69 7.47
C ALA A 273 -4.77 -15.17 8.85
N TYR A 274 -4.37 -14.25 9.71
CA TYR A 274 -3.67 -14.46 10.98
C TYR A 274 -4.55 -14.12 12.21
N THR A 275 -5.85 -13.90 11.99
CA THR A 275 -6.78 -13.45 13.04
C THR A 275 -7.15 -14.51 14.08
N ASP A 276 -6.67 -15.75 13.94
CA ASP A 276 -6.75 -16.81 14.94
C ASP A 276 -5.62 -16.73 15.97
N VAL A 277 -4.60 -15.92 15.71
CA VAL A 277 -3.47 -15.68 16.63
C VAL A 277 -3.58 -14.31 17.31
N THR A 278 -3.88 -13.24 16.56
CA THR A 278 -4.01 -11.87 17.10
C THR A 278 -5.00 -11.04 16.29
N ASN A 279 -5.44 -9.89 16.81
CA ASN A 279 -6.18 -8.92 16.01
C ASN A 279 -5.23 -8.05 15.17
N ASN A 280 -5.82 -7.31 14.22
CA ASN A 280 -5.13 -6.28 13.47
C ASN A 280 -4.40 -5.28 14.36
N MET A 281 -3.30 -4.75 13.84
CA MET A 281 -2.32 -4.03 14.64
C MET A 281 -1.73 -2.84 13.89
N MET A 282 -0.95 -2.06 14.64
CA MET A 282 -0.05 -1.04 14.11
C MET A 282 1.36 -1.34 14.59
N LEU A 283 2.32 -1.30 13.69
CA LEU A 283 3.75 -1.45 13.98
C LEU A 283 4.49 -0.13 13.76
N ALA A 284 5.52 0.08 14.56
CA ALA A 284 6.52 1.13 14.40
C ALA A 284 7.78 0.51 13.78
N GLY A 285 8.02 0.80 12.51
CA GLY A 285 9.22 0.38 11.78
C GLY A 285 10.24 1.52 11.69
N VAL A 286 11.49 1.24 12.05
CA VAL A 286 12.63 2.10 11.71
C VAL A 286 12.93 1.88 10.23
N PRO A 287 12.86 2.92 9.38
CA PRO A 287 13.18 2.76 7.97
C PRO A 287 14.65 2.42 7.78
N GLY A 288 14.91 1.55 6.82
CA GLY A 288 16.24 1.33 6.28
C GLY A 288 16.51 2.13 5.00
N ARG A 289 17.34 1.59 4.12
CA ARG A 289 17.61 2.11 2.76
C ARG A 289 17.60 0.97 1.75
N VAL A 290 17.15 1.22 0.52
CA VAL A 290 17.23 0.19 -0.54
C VAL A 290 18.65 -0.40 -0.64
N GLY A 291 18.74 -1.73 -0.59
CA GLY A 291 19.99 -2.49 -0.67
C GLY A 291 20.72 -2.67 0.67
N ASP A 292 20.03 -2.46 1.80
CA ASP A 292 20.57 -2.72 3.14
C ASP A 292 20.50 -4.18 3.61
N GLY A 293 19.83 -5.05 2.85
CA GLY A 293 19.77 -6.48 3.11
C GLY A 293 20.54 -7.31 2.10
N LYS A 294 19.89 -8.34 1.55
CA LYS A 294 20.55 -9.36 0.72
C LYS A 294 19.61 -9.94 -0.34
N LYS A 295 20.23 -10.51 -1.38
CA LYS A 295 19.54 -11.37 -2.34
C LYS A 295 19.24 -12.74 -1.72
N VAL A 296 18.04 -13.27 -1.96
CA VAL A 296 17.61 -14.62 -1.54
C VAL A 296 16.95 -15.32 -2.72
N THR A 297 17.16 -16.64 -2.84
CA THR A 297 16.49 -17.48 -3.83
C THR A 297 15.44 -18.35 -3.14
N LEU A 298 14.18 -18.19 -3.53
CA LEU A 298 13.08 -19.04 -3.10
C LEU A 298 12.88 -20.17 -4.10
N ASN A 299 12.76 -21.39 -3.59
CA ASN A 299 12.58 -22.59 -4.41
C ASN A 299 11.15 -23.10 -4.25
N HIS A 300 10.39 -23.08 -5.33
CA HIS A 300 9.00 -23.53 -5.40
C HIS A 300 8.90 -24.86 -6.15
N PRO A 301 8.68 -26.00 -5.46
CA PRO A 301 8.52 -27.28 -6.12
C PRO A 301 7.29 -27.30 -7.06
N ARG A 302 7.43 -27.90 -8.24
CA ARG A 302 6.34 -28.11 -9.20
C ARG A 302 5.84 -29.55 -9.17
N ALA A 303 4.61 -29.77 -9.62
CA ALA A 303 4.01 -31.10 -9.68
C ALA A 303 4.80 -32.08 -10.57
N ASN A 304 5.51 -31.58 -11.58
CA ASN A 304 6.34 -32.38 -12.48
C ASN A 304 7.72 -32.76 -11.92
N GLY A 305 8.02 -32.46 -10.66
CA GLY A 305 9.29 -32.76 -10.00
C GLY A 305 10.42 -31.76 -10.27
N THR A 306 10.19 -30.72 -11.08
CA THR A 306 11.13 -29.59 -11.24
C THR A 306 10.90 -28.52 -10.17
N THR A 307 11.82 -27.55 -10.08
CA THR A 307 11.72 -26.41 -9.15
C THR A 307 11.68 -25.10 -9.93
N LEU A 308 10.75 -24.22 -9.57
CA LEU A 308 10.78 -22.81 -9.95
C LEU A 308 11.59 -22.04 -8.91
N SER A 309 12.80 -21.62 -9.26
CA SER A 309 13.62 -20.74 -8.42
C SER A 309 13.34 -19.28 -8.74
N VAL A 310 13.06 -18.48 -7.71
CA VAL A 310 12.77 -17.04 -7.81
C VAL A 310 13.72 -16.30 -6.90
N ASP A 311 14.51 -15.41 -7.50
CA ASP A 311 15.35 -14.49 -6.75
C ASP A 311 14.55 -13.27 -6.30
N THR A 312 14.78 -12.82 -5.07
CA THR A 312 14.24 -11.57 -4.53
C THR A 312 15.30 -10.83 -3.70
N TYR A 313 15.03 -9.57 -3.39
CA TYR A 313 15.91 -8.71 -2.61
C TYR A 313 15.19 -8.39 -1.30
N VAL A 314 15.68 -8.96 -0.21
CA VAL A 314 15.14 -8.74 1.13
C VAL A 314 15.91 -7.58 1.76
N GLY A 315 15.20 -6.66 2.40
CA GLY A 315 15.78 -5.61 3.22
C GLY A 315 16.49 -6.15 4.47
N ALA A 316 17.08 -5.27 5.27
CA ALA A 316 17.66 -5.65 6.54
C ALA A 316 16.65 -6.42 7.42
N ALA A 317 17.09 -7.50 8.06
CA ALA A 317 16.24 -8.28 8.94
C ALA A 317 15.69 -7.42 10.09
N ALA A 318 14.43 -7.63 10.44
CA ALA A 318 13.81 -6.94 11.55
C ALA A 318 14.43 -7.43 12.87
N THR A 319 14.56 -6.51 13.82
CA THR A 319 14.92 -6.83 15.20
C THR A 319 13.93 -6.15 16.13
N ALA A 320 13.95 -6.54 17.41
CA ALA A 320 13.16 -5.85 18.44
C ALA A 320 13.49 -4.34 18.54
N ASP A 321 14.62 -3.87 18.02
CA ASP A 321 14.99 -2.46 18.01
C ASP A 321 14.50 -1.71 16.76
N THR A 322 14.28 -2.42 15.64
CA THR A 322 13.92 -1.81 14.35
C THR A 322 12.47 -2.02 13.94
N LEU A 323 11.75 -2.93 14.58
CA LEU A 323 10.32 -3.15 14.35
C LEU A 323 9.63 -3.54 15.66
N LYS A 324 8.59 -2.81 16.04
CA LYS A 324 7.81 -3.07 17.26
C LYS A 324 6.33 -2.99 17.00
N ARG A 325 5.56 -3.92 17.55
CA ARG A 325 4.11 -3.79 17.66
C ARG A 325 3.78 -2.64 18.62
N PHE A 326 2.98 -1.68 18.16
CA PHE A 326 2.65 -0.45 18.89
C PHE A 326 1.21 -0.44 19.42
N LEU A 327 0.26 -0.93 18.61
CA LEU A 327 -1.16 -0.99 18.94
C LEU A 327 -1.74 -2.31 18.43
N VAL A 328 -2.68 -2.89 19.16
CA VAL A 328 -3.54 -3.99 18.69
C VAL A 328 -5.00 -3.56 18.82
N GLY A 329 -5.76 -3.73 17.75
CA GLY A 329 -7.16 -3.36 17.65
C GLY A 329 -8.12 -4.31 18.37
N PRO A 330 -9.38 -3.91 18.53
CA PRO A 330 -10.44 -4.80 18.98
C PRO A 330 -10.72 -5.92 17.98
N VAL A 331 -11.51 -6.91 18.41
CA VAL A 331 -11.90 -8.05 17.58
C VAL A 331 -12.68 -7.59 16.35
N GLY A 332 -12.33 -8.15 15.19
CA GLY A 332 -13.00 -7.93 13.91
C GLY A 332 -12.92 -6.49 13.42
N SER A 333 -11.93 -5.72 13.86
CA SER A 333 -11.56 -4.46 13.22
C SER A 333 -10.30 -4.63 12.39
N GLU A 334 -10.12 -3.74 11.42
CA GLU A 334 -8.80 -3.38 10.89
C GLU A 334 -8.25 -2.15 11.63
N ILE A 335 -6.94 -1.94 11.53
CA ILE A 335 -6.32 -0.66 11.89
C ILE A 335 -6.00 0.05 10.58
N THR A 336 -6.51 1.28 10.41
CA THR A 336 -6.32 2.04 9.18
C THR A 336 -6.39 3.54 9.49
N GLY A 337 -5.95 4.38 8.56
CA GLY A 337 -5.94 5.83 8.73
C GLY A 337 -4.98 6.31 9.81
N ILE A 338 -4.15 7.28 9.47
CA ILE A 338 -3.22 7.89 10.41
C ILE A 338 -3.02 9.36 10.09
N ALA A 339 -3.00 10.19 11.13
CA ALA A 339 -2.54 11.57 11.05
C ALA A 339 -1.73 11.95 12.29
N GLU A 340 -0.62 12.64 12.09
CA GLU A 340 0.25 13.14 13.16
C GLU A 340 0.03 14.65 13.36
N THR A 341 -0.02 15.11 14.61
CA THR A 341 0.00 16.55 14.88
C THR A 341 1.33 17.17 14.45
N PRO A 342 1.38 18.44 14.03
CA PRO A 342 2.63 19.07 13.57
C PRO A 342 3.80 19.03 14.58
N ASP A 343 3.50 18.94 15.89
CA ASP A 343 4.50 18.83 16.95
C ASP A 343 4.93 17.38 17.28
N GLY A 344 4.29 16.39 16.65
CA GLY A 344 4.55 14.96 16.84
C GLY A 344 4.03 14.36 18.15
N LYS A 345 3.17 15.09 18.89
CA LYS A 345 2.75 14.68 20.24
C LYS A 345 1.45 13.89 20.31
N ALA A 346 0.66 13.90 19.24
CA ALA A 346 -0.53 13.08 19.12
C ALA A 346 -0.61 12.38 17.76
N LEU A 347 -1.03 11.11 17.78
CA LEU A 347 -1.40 10.35 16.60
C LEU A 347 -2.90 10.08 16.61
N PHE A 348 -3.57 10.44 15.52
CA PHE A 348 -4.94 10.03 15.22
C PHE A 348 -4.87 8.72 14.45
N VAL A 349 -5.57 7.69 14.91
CA VAL A 349 -5.60 6.36 14.28
C VAL A 349 -7.05 5.90 14.18
N ASN A 350 -7.48 5.34 13.05
CA ASN A 350 -8.85 4.82 12.95
C ASN A 350 -8.90 3.32 13.30
N ILE A 351 -9.93 2.97 14.04
CA ILE A 351 -10.39 1.60 14.23
C ILE A 351 -11.62 1.45 13.34
N GLN A 352 -11.49 0.66 12.29
CA GLN A 352 -12.54 0.50 11.30
C GLN A 352 -13.30 -0.83 11.51
N HIS A 353 -14.61 -0.77 11.29
CA HIS A 353 -15.58 -1.87 11.33
C HIS A 353 -15.45 -2.91 12.46
N PRO A 354 -15.20 -2.53 13.72
CA PRO A 354 -15.08 -3.50 14.82
C PRO A 354 -16.27 -4.46 14.87
N GLY A 355 -15.99 -5.76 14.96
CA GLY A 355 -17.00 -6.80 14.99
C GLY A 355 -17.61 -7.15 13.63
N GLU A 356 -16.91 -6.93 12.52
CA GLU A 356 -17.35 -7.28 11.15
C GLU A 356 -17.84 -8.74 11.03
N GLY A 357 -17.25 -9.65 11.83
CA GLY A 357 -17.62 -11.06 11.86
C GLY A 357 -18.99 -11.36 12.49
N THR A 358 -19.73 -10.34 12.92
CA THR A 358 -21.11 -10.50 13.39
C THR A 358 -21.99 -10.95 12.22
N ALA A 359 -22.47 -12.20 12.27
CA ALA A 359 -23.35 -12.72 11.24
C ALA A 359 -24.58 -11.82 11.02
N ALA A 360 -25.00 -11.66 9.76
CA ALA A 360 -26.12 -10.78 9.39
C ALA A 360 -27.41 -11.06 10.18
N ALA A 361 -27.70 -12.33 10.50
CA ALA A 361 -28.86 -12.72 11.32
C ALA A 361 -28.80 -12.24 12.78
N ASN A 362 -27.61 -11.87 13.27
CA ASN A 362 -27.35 -11.50 14.66
C ASN A 362 -27.28 -9.98 14.87
N VAL A 363 -27.32 -9.15 13.81
CA VAL A 363 -27.14 -7.69 13.93
C VAL A 363 -28.24 -6.99 14.74
N GLY A 364 -29.39 -7.63 14.90
CA GLY A 364 -30.50 -7.13 15.73
C GLY A 364 -30.40 -7.49 17.22
N ASP A 365 -29.46 -8.36 17.62
CA ASP A 365 -29.32 -8.85 18.99
C ASP A 365 -27.95 -8.45 19.56
N PRO A 366 -27.88 -7.42 20.43
CA PRO A 366 -26.62 -6.97 21.00
C PRO A 366 -25.88 -7.99 21.86
N ALA A 367 -26.51 -9.09 22.28
CA ALA A 367 -25.83 -10.18 22.98
C ALA A 367 -24.97 -11.05 22.04
N LYS A 368 -25.15 -10.91 20.72
CA LYS A 368 -24.50 -11.74 19.69
C LYS A 368 -23.48 -10.98 18.84
N TYR A 369 -23.16 -9.74 19.20
CA TYR A 369 -22.14 -8.97 18.50
C TYR A 369 -20.75 -9.56 18.76
N ALA A 370 -19.95 -9.70 17.68
CA ALA A 370 -18.57 -10.17 17.77
C ALA A 370 -17.65 -9.17 18.50
N SER A 371 -18.03 -7.88 18.51
CA SER A 371 -17.35 -6.82 19.26
C SER A 371 -18.35 -5.89 19.90
N LEU A 372 -17.97 -5.32 21.05
CA LEU A 372 -18.72 -4.27 21.75
C LEU A 372 -17.94 -2.94 21.76
N TRP A 373 -16.84 -2.85 21.02
CA TRP A 373 -15.99 -1.66 20.98
C TRP A 373 -16.70 -0.51 20.24
N PRO A 374 -16.66 0.75 20.75
CA PRO A 374 -15.85 1.21 21.88
C PRO A 374 -16.60 1.26 23.23
N SER A 375 -17.85 0.79 23.29
CA SER A 375 -18.68 0.87 24.50
C SER A 375 -18.11 0.09 25.68
N ASN A 376 -17.54 -1.08 25.43
CA ASN A 376 -16.86 -1.88 26.47
C ASN A 376 -15.54 -1.25 26.95
N ALA A 377 -15.01 -0.25 26.23
CA ALA A 377 -13.89 0.58 26.67
C ALA A 377 -14.36 1.88 27.36
N GLY A 378 -15.66 2.04 27.62
CA GLY A 378 -16.24 3.19 28.31
C GLY A 378 -16.67 4.34 27.41
N TYR A 379 -16.68 4.17 26.08
CA TYR A 379 -17.02 5.24 25.14
C TYR A 379 -18.32 4.98 24.38
N GLY A 380 -19.23 5.96 24.43
CA GLY A 380 -20.52 5.92 23.74
C GLY A 380 -21.58 5.08 24.46
N ALA A 381 -22.85 5.28 24.06
CA ALA A 381 -23.98 4.57 24.63
C ALA A 381 -24.30 3.26 23.88
N GLY A 382 -24.89 2.31 24.59
CA GLY A 382 -25.36 1.04 24.03
C GLY A 382 -24.24 0.01 23.86
N LYS A 383 -24.51 -1.02 23.04
CA LYS A 383 -23.61 -2.16 22.81
C LYS A 383 -23.17 -2.31 21.35
N ARG A 384 -23.77 -1.54 20.44
CA ARG A 384 -23.49 -1.64 19.01
C ARG A 384 -22.06 -1.20 18.73
N PRO A 385 -21.23 -2.04 18.08
CA PRO A 385 -19.89 -1.62 17.75
C PRO A 385 -19.89 -0.50 16.72
N ARG A 386 -18.87 0.37 16.79
CA ARG A 386 -18.77 1.60 16.00
C ARG A 386 -17.33 1.82 15.59
N SER A 387 -17.07 2.12 14.32
CA SER A 387 -15.78 2.69 13.93
C SER A 387 -15.55 4.00 14.68
N ALA A 388 -14.30 4.27 15.05
CA ALA A 388 -13.92 5.56 15.63
C ALA A 388 -12.44 5.85 15.42
N THR A 389 -12.11 7.15 15.43
CA THR A 389 -10.74 7.65 15.51
C THR A 389 -10.33 7.74 16.96
N ILE A 390 -9.23 7.09 17.33
CA ILE A 390 -8.57 7.26 18.62
C ILE A 390 -7.46 8.30 18.52
N VAL A 391 -7.16 8.94 19.65
CA VAL A 391 -6.02 9.86 19.78
C VAL A 391 -5.04 9.25 20.76
N ILE A 392 -3.82 9.00 20.30
CA ILE A 392 -2.75 8.41 21.09
C ILE A 392 -1.78 9.52 21.50
N THR A 393 -1.55 9.66 22.80
CA THR A 393 -0.64 10.63 23.41
C THR A 393 0.26 9.93 24.43
N LYS A 394 1.50 10.40 24.62
CA LYS A 394 2.33 9.95 25.75
C LYS A 394 1.90 10.64 27.05
N ASN A 395 1.93 9.90 28.16
CA ASN A 395 1.59 10.42 29.49
C ASN A 395 2.49 11.60 29.93
N ASP A 396 3.73 11.65 29.45
CA ASP A 396 4.70 12.72 29.72
C ASP A 396 4.57 13.92 28.75
N GLY A 397 3.64 13.87 27.79
CA GLY A 397 3.47 14.91 26.76
C GLY A 397 4.62 14.99 25.74
N GLY A 398 5.48 13.96 25.69
CA GLY A 398 6.54 13.81 24.71
C GLY A 398 6.04 13.43 23.31
N ARG A 399 6.95 13.41 22.34
CA ARG A 399 6.64 12.99 20.96
C ARG A 399 6.40 11.48 20.89
N ILE A 400 5.47 11.06 20.05
CA ILE A 400 5.20 9.65 19.84
C ILE A 400 6.37 9.01 19.09
N GLY A 401 6.79 7.82 19.54
CA GLY A 401 7.88 7.07 18.90
C GLY A 401 9.30 7.50 19.29
N THR A 402 9.46 8.36 20.31
CA THR A 402 10.78 8.71 20.90
C THR A 402 11.05 8.01 22.21
#